data_AF-A0A1H6NZJ8-F1
#
_entry.id   AF-A0A1H6NZJ8-F1
#
_cell.length_a   1.000
_cell.length_b   1.000
_cell.length_c   1.000
_cell.angle_alpha   90.00
_cell.angle_beta   90.00
_cell.angle_gamma   90.00
#
_symmetry.space_group_name_H-M   'P 1'
#
loop_
_entity.id
_entity.type
_entity.pdbx_description
1 polymer ?
#
loop_
_entity_poly.entity_id
_entity_poly.type
_entity_poly.pdbx_seq_one_letter_code
_entity_poly.pdbx_strand_id
1 'polypeptide(L)' 'MPGIRTAAQAKAWLEHQGKSVQEFAREHGVDPATTYQVLAGRKKGRRGEAHKVAVLLGMKDGVILDTDNRNEE' A
#
# COMPACT_ATOMS: atom_id res chain seq x y z
N MET A 1 11.35 -16.89 -0.50
CA MET A 1 10.61 -16.28 -1.62
C MET A 1 9.38 -15.60 -1.03
N PRO A 2 9.30 -14.27 -0.89
CA PRO A 2 8.05 -13.66 -0.43
C PRO A 2 7.10 -13.66 -1.64
N GLY A 3 6.26 -14.69 -1.71
CA GLY A 3 5.18 -14.75 -2.68
C GLY A 3 4.27 -13.53 -2.48
N ILE A 4 3.88 -12.92 -3.59
CA ILE A 4 2.91 -11.83 -3.67
C ILE A 4 1.80 -12.01 -2.61
N ARG A 5 1.71 -11.07 -1.67
CA ARG A 5 0.69 -11.09 -0.62
C ARG A 5 -0.67 -10.86 -1.26
N THR A 6 -1.63 -11.72 -0.98
CA THR A 6 -3.02 -11.51 -1.37
C THR A 6 -3.65 -10.39 -0.55
N ALA A 7 -4.80 -9.88 -0.98
CA ALA A 7 -5.64 -8.93 -0.25
C ALA A 7 -5.81 -9.25 1.23
N ALA A 8 -6.13 -10.50 1.52
CA ALA A 8 -6.31 -10.99 2.88
C ALA A 8 -5.00 -10.91 3.68
N GLN A 9 -3.87 -11.30 3.08
CA GLN A 9 -2.57 -11.23 3.74
C GLN A 9 -2.10 -9.80 3.98
N ALA A 10 -2.34 -8.90 3.03
CA ALA A 10 -2.04 -7.49 3.19
C ALA A 10 -2.83 -6.87 4.35
N LYS A 11 -4.11 -7.21 4.46
CA LYS A 11 -4.96 -6.77 5.57
C LYS A 11 -4.51 -7.37 6.91
N ALA A 12 -4.22 -8.66 6.95
CA ALA A 12 -3.69 -9.33 8.13
C ALA A 12 -2.32 -8.76 8.54
N TRP A 13 -1.49 -8.34 7.58
CA TRP A 13 -0.21 -7.68 7.86
C TRP A 13 -0.42 -6.31 8.50
N LEU A 14 -1.35 -5.51 7.99
CA LEU A 14 -1.73 -4.23 8.63
C LEU A 14 -2.24 -4.46 10.05
N GLU A 15 -3.13 -5.44 10.26
CA GLU A 15 -3.65 -5.83 11.58
C GLU A 15 -2.53 -6.33 12.51
N HIS A 16 -1.55 -7.07 11.99
CA HIS A 16 -0.38 -7.53 12.75
C HIS A 16 0.53 -6.38 13.17
N GLN A 17 0.60 -5.31 12.38
CA GLN A 17 1.30 -4.08 12.74
C GLN A 17 0.48 -3.20 13.70
N GLY A 18 -0.76 -3.59 14.03
CA GLY A 18 -1.69 -2.78 14.83
C GLY A 18 -2.22 -1.56 14.09
N LYS A 19 -2.03 -1.48 12.76
CA LYS A 19 -2.44 -0.34 11.94
C LYS A 19 -3.70 -0.67 11.15
N SER A 20 -4.66 0.26 11.16
CA SER A 20 -5.83 0.15 10.30
C SER A 20 -5.51 0.57 8.86
N VAL A 21 -6.29 0.08 7.89
CA VAL A 21 -6.19 0.48 6.47
C VAL A 21 -6.24 2.01 6.30
N GLN A 22 -7.09 2.69 7.07
CA GLN A 22 -7.18 4.16 7.08
C GLN A 22 -5.92 4.84 7.63
N GLU A 23 -5.38 4.29 8.71
CA GLU A 23 -4.21 4.85 9.40
C GLU A 23 -2.97 4.71 8.54
N PHE A 24 -2.78 3.52 7.97
CA PHE A 24 -1.78 3.25 6.94
C PHE A 24 -1.92 4.20 5.76
N ALA A 25 -3.15 4.38 5.26
CA ALA A 25 -3.39 5.27 4.13
C ALA A 25 -2.97 6.71 4.45
N ARG A 26 -3.37 7.22 5.62
CA ARG A 26 -3.04 8.56 6.09
C ARG A 26 -1.54 8.75 6.34
N GLU A 27 -0.86 7.77 6.93
CA GLU A 27 0.57 7.80 7.21
C GLU A 27 1.42 7.82 5.93
N HIS A 28 0.98 7.10 4.89
CA HIS A 28 1.66 7.05 3.60
C HIS A 28 1.14 8.09 2.58
N GLY A 29 0.21 8.97 2.99
CA GLY A 29 -0.35 10.01 2.13
C GLY A 29 -1.15 9.47 0.94
N VAL A 30 -1.81 8.32 1.12
CA VAL A 30 -2.67 7.70 0.12
C VAL A 30 -4.13 7.69 0.57
N ASP A 31 -5.04 7.65 -0.39
CA ASP A 31 -6.47 7.61 -0.09
C ASP A 31 -6.92 6.23 0.45
N PRO A 32 -7.67 6.18 1.57
CA PRO A 32 -8.13 4.92 2.15
C PRO A 32 -9.11 4.18 1.23
N ALA A 33 -9.97 4.88 0.48
CA ALA A 33 -10.88 4.23 -0.46
C ALA A 33 -10.10 3.60 -1.62
N THR A 34 -9.05 4.26 -2.11
CA THR A 34 -8.10 3.66 -3.07
C THR A 34 -7.43 2.42 -2.49
N THR A 35 -7.03 2.45 -1.22
CA THR A 35 -6.42 1.29 -0.55
C THR A 35 -7.38 0.11 -0.48
N TYR A 36 -8.64 0.33 -0.10
CA TYR A 36 -9.69 -0.69 -0.15
C TYR A 36 -9.95 -1.21 -1.58
N GLN A 37 -9.92 -0.36 -2.60
CA GLN A 37 -10.10 -0.78 -4.00
C GLN A 37 -8.93 -1.63 -4.52
N VAL A 38 -7.69 -1.37 -4.05
CA VAL A 38 -6.52 -2.20 -4.37
C VAL A 38 -6.60 -3.54 -3.65
N LEU A 39 -6.94 -3.53 -2.35
CA LEU A 39 -7.22 -4.75 -1.59
C LEU A 39 -8.34 -5.58 -2.24
N ALA A 40 -9.42 -4.96 -2.69
CA ALA A 40 -10.51 -5.66 -3.37
C ALA A 40 -10.16 -6.14 -4.80
N GLY A 41 -8.96 -5.85 -5.32
CA GLY A 41 -8.55 -6.20 -6.69
C GLY A 41 -9.28 -5.41 -7.79
N ARG A 42 -10.09 -4.41 -7.43
CA ARG A 42 -10.80 -3.53 -8.39
C ARG A 42 -9.84 -2.63 -9.14
N LYS A 43 -8.78 -2.15 -8.48
CA LYS A 43 -7.79 -1.23 -9.06
C LYS A 43 -6.46 -1.96 -9.22
N LYS A 44 -6.01 -2.15 -10.47
CA LYS A 44 -4.77 -2.90 -10.79
C LYS A 44 -3.46 -2.25 -10.29
N GLY A 45 -3.51 -1.12 -9.58
CA GLY A 45 -2.31 -0.47 -9.02
C GLY A 45 -1.24 -0.15 -10.06
N ARG A 46 -1.66 0.30 -11.26
CA ARG A 46 -0.70 0.53 -12.36
C ARG A 46 0.16 1.77 -12.14
N ARG A 47 -0.38 2.85 -11.54
CA ARG A 47 0.28 4.13 -11.29
C ARG A 47 -0.35 4.84 -10.08
N GLY A 48 0.34 5.85 -9.53
CA GLY A 48 -0.14 6.73 -8.46
C GLY A 48 -0.27 6.04 -7.11
N GLU A 49 -1.20 6.50 -6.28
CA GLU A 49 -1.43 5.99 -4.92
C GLU A 49 -1.75 4.49 -4.90
N ALA A 50 -2.52 4.02 -5.89
CA ALA A 50 -2.86 2.60 -6.00
C ALA A 50 -1.61 1.73 -6.27
N HIS A 51 -0.60 2.27 -6.95
CA HIS A 51 0.69 1.61 -7.13
C HIS A 51 1.48 1.59 -5.83
N LYS A 52 1.58 2.73 -5.13
CA LYS A 52 2.22 2.84 -3.81
C LYS A 52 1.65 1.80 -2.84
N VAL A 53 0.33 1.74 -2.71
CA VAL A 53 -0.37 0.78 -1.84
C VAL A 53 -0.02 -0.66 -2.22
N ALA A 54 -0.12 -1.03 -3.50
CA ALA A 54 0.13 -2.41 -3.94
C ALA A 54 1.58 -2.87 -3.65
N VAL A 55 2.55 -1.95 -3.77
CA VAL A 55 3.95 -2.22 -3.46
C VAL A 55 4.19 -2.28 -1.94
N LEU A 56 3.72 -1.30 -1.17
CA LEU A 56 3.87 -1.27 0.29
C LEU A 56 3.25 -2.50 0.97
N LEU A 57 2.08 -2.92 0.49
CA LEU A 57 1.39 -4.10 1.00
C LEU A 57 2.04 -5.42 0.55
N GLY A 58 3.07 -5.38 -0.30
CA GLY A 58 3.75 -6.56 -0.83
C GLY A 58 2.89 -7.37 -1.79
N MET A 59 1.85 -6.76 -2.36
CA MET A 59 0.95 -7.39 -3.34
C MET A 59 1.53 -7.35 -4.76
N LYS A 60 2.51 -6.48 -4.98
CA LYS A 60 3.17 -6.31 -6.26
C LYS A 60 4.64 -5.99 -6.04
N ASP A 61 5.49 -6.61 -6.84
CA ASP A 61 6.88 -6.21 -6.98
C ASP A 61 6.95 -4.90 -7.78
N GLY A 62 7.50 -3.87 -7.15
CA GLY A 62 7.60 -2.54 -7.72
C GLY A 62 8.42 -1.66 -6.80
N VAL A 63 8.97 -0.59 -7.37
CA VAL A 63 9.74 0.39 -6.62
C VAL A 63 8.87 1.62 -6.47
N ILE A 64 8.64 2.03 -5.24
CA ILE A 64 8.08 3.34 -4.96
C ILE A 64 9.25 4.31 -5.12
N LEU A 65 9.34 4.93 -6.30
CA LEU A 65 10.18 6.11 -6.48
C LEU A 65 9.49 7.24 -5.74
N ASP A 66 9.73 7.29 -4.43
CA ASP A 66 9.41 8.44 -3.63
C ASP A 66 10.42 9.53 -4.03
N THR A 67 10.08 10.30 -5.07
CA THR A 67 10.65 11.65 -5.24
C THR A 67 10.00 12.58 -4.22
N ASP A 68 10.07 12.19 -2.96
CA ASP A 68 9.83 13.10 -1.86
C ASP A 68 11.14 13.18 -1.10
N ASN A 69 11.93 14.13 -1.57
CA ASN A 69 13.17 14.57 -0.99
C ASN A 69 12.85 15.30 0.33
N ARG A 70 12.26 14.62 1.32
CA ARG A 70 12.16 15.11 2.71
C ARG A 70 13.49 14.87 3.41
N ASN A 71 14.53 15.48 2.87
CA ASN A 71 15.66 15.97 3.66
C ASN A 71 15.34 17.44 3.92
N GLU A 72 14.48 17.71 4.90
CA GLU A 72 14.45 19.01 5.56
C GLU A 72 15.32 18.87 6.82
N GLU A 73 16.53 19.46 6.69
CA GLU A 73 17.55 19.85 7.69
C GLU A 73 18.24 18.80 8.57
#